data_AF-A0A2A9G455-F1
#
_entry.id   AF-A0A2A9G455-F1
#
_cell.length_a   1.000
_cell.length_b   1.000
_cell.length_c   1.000
_cell.angle_alpha   90.00
_cell.angle_beta   90.00
_cell.angle_gamma   90.00
#
_symmetry.space_group_name_H-M   'P 1'
#
loop_
_entity.id
_entity.type
_entity.pdbx_description
1 polymer ?
#
loop_
_entity_poly.entity_id
_entity_poly.type
_entity_poly.pdbx_seq_one_letter_code
_entity_poly.pdbx_strand_id
1 'polypeptide(L)' 'MITLKFLAAWLKITGAAVVALVLEIVLIRSWWLFLLVMVPTLLVFAGLSAAMWREWRSTRHGDSAYSYSYVRYEED' A
#
# COMPACT_ATOMS: atom_id res chain seq x y z
N MET A 1 1.51 7.61 -18.11
CA MET A 1 0.27 7.18 -17.43
C MET A 1 0.58 6.71 -16.02
N ILE A 2 0.75 7.64 -15.08
CA ILE A 2 1.07 7.34 -13.66
C ILE A 2 -0.02 6.50 -13.00
N THR A 3 -1.27 6.67 -13.43
CA THR A 3 -2.46 5.99 -12.92
C THR A 3 -2.49 4.47 -13.19
N LEU A 4 -2.00 4.00 -14.33
CA LEU A 4 -2.02 2.57 -14.66
C LEU A 4 -0.96 1.79 -13.88
N LYS A 5 0.23 2.38 -13.71
CA LYS A 5 1.30 1.83 -12.86
C LYS A 5 0.87 1.82 -11.38
N PHE A 6 0.21 2.88 -10.93
CA PHE A 6 -0.38 3.00 -9.60
C PHE A 6 -1.43 1.90 -9.34
N LEU A 7 -2.38 1.73 -10.26
CA LEU A 7 -3.42 0.71 -10.12
C LEU A 7 -2.84 -0.70 -10.12
N ALA A 8 -1.82 -0.96 -10.95
CA ALA A 8 -1.11 -2.24 -10.96
C ALA A 8 -0.35 -2.51 -9.65
N ALA A 9 0.29 -1.50 -9.06
CA ALA A 9 0.95 -1.63 -7.76
C ALA A 9 -0.06 -1.88 -6.63
N TRP A 10 -1.17 -1.14 -6.63
CA TRP A 10 -2.24 -1.31 -5.65
C TRP A 10 -2.84 -2.71 -5.74
N LEU A 11 -3.13 -3.18 -6.95
CA LEU A 11 -3.68 -4.52 -7.18
C LEU A 11 -2.74 -5.64 -6.69
N LYS A 12 -1.42 -5.48 -6.86
CA LYS A 12 -0.42 -6.43 -6.33
C LYS A 12 -0.44 -6.48 -4.80
N ILE A 13 -0.52 -5.33 -4.15
CA ILE A 13 -0.59 -5.23 -2.69
C ILE A 13 -1.90 -5.86 -2.18
N THR A 14 -3.03 -5.57 -2.83
CA THR A 14 -4.33 -6.18 -2.52
C THR A 14 -4.30 -7.69 -2.72
N GLY A 15 -3.71 -8.17 -3.81
CA GLY A 15 -3.53 -9.60 -4.05
C GLY A 15 -2.70 -10.28 -2.96
N ALA A 16 -1.58 -9.67 -2.57
CA ALA A 16 -0.74 -10.19 -1.49
C ALA A 16 -1.48 -10.23 -0.15
N ALA A 17 -2.24 -9.19 0.19
CA ALA A 17 -3.04 -9.12 1.41
C ALA A 17 -4.15 -10.19 1.43
N VAL A 18 -4.82 -10.44 0.30
CA VAL A 18 -5.82 -11.50 0.18
C VAL A 18 -5.19 -12.87 0.36
N VAL A 19 -4.03 -13.12 -0.26
CA VAL A 19 -3.30 -14.40 -0.09
C VAL A 19 -2.90 -14.60 1.37
N ALA A 20 -2.40 -13.55 2.04
CA ALA A 20 -2.07 -13.61 3.46
C ALA A 20 -3.30 -13.98 4.31
N LEU A 21 -4.44 -13.32 4.08
CA LEU A 21 -5.70 -13.62 4.76
C LEU A 21 -6.17 -15.07 4.54
N VAL A 22 -6.08 -15.57 3.31
CA VAL A 22 -6.45 -16.96 2.99
C VAL A 22 -5.53 -17.94 3.74
N LEU A 23 -4.22 -17.67 3.77
CA LEU A 23 -3.27 -18.49 4.52
C LEU A 23 -3.56 -18.45 6.02
N GLU A 24 -3.87 -17.29 6.58
CA GLU A 24 -4.25 -17.13 7.99
C GLU A 24 -5.51 -17.96 8.30
N ILE A 25 -6.55 -17.92 7.47
CA ILE A 25 -7.79 -18.70 7.66
C ILE A 25 -7.52 -20.20 7.58
N VAL A 26 -6.69 -20.65 6.63
CA VAL A 26 -6.43 -22.07 6.39
C VAL A 26 -5.51 -22.68 7.45
N LEU A 27 -4.48 -21.94 7.87
CA LEU A 27 -3.46 -22.45 8.80
C LEU A 27 -3.84 -22.23 10.26
N ILE A 28 -4.58 -21.16 10.59
CA ILE A 28 -4.82 -20.75 11.96
C ILE A 28 -6.25 -21.10 12.37
N ARG A 29 -6.41 -22.25 13.01
CA ARG A 29 -7.70 -22.75 13.51
C ARG A 29 -8.14 -22.12 14.85
N SER A 30 -7.19 -21.50 15.55
CA SER A 30 -7.44 -20.80 16.82
C SER A 30 -7.85 -19.35 16.56
N TRP A 31 -9.04 -18.98 17.04
CA TRP A 31 -9.62 -17.64 16.85
C TRP A 31 -8.72 -16.51 17.37
N TRP A 32 -8.05 -16.72 18.51
CA TRP A 32 -7.16 -15.71 19.11
C TRP A 32 -5.89 -15.49 18.30
N LEU A 33 -5.29 -16.57 17.79
CA LEU A 33 -4.13 -16.47 16.92
C LEU A 33 -4.50 -15.85 15.58
N PHE A 34 -5.70 -16.17 15.07
CA PHE A 34 -6.20 -15.61 13.82
C PHE A 34 -6.34 -14.09 13.93
N LEU A 35 -7.00 -13.58 14.98
CA LEU A 35 -7.13 -12.15 15.22
C LEU A 35 -5.77 -11.45 15.37
N LEU A 36 -4.82 -12.09 16.04
CA LEU A 36 -3.50 -11.51 16.29
C LEU A 36 -2.69 -11.31 15.00
N VAL A 37 -2.87 -12.16 14.00
CA VAL A 37 -2.19 -12.02 12.69
C VAL A 37 -3.04 -11.17 11.72
N MET A 38 -4.36 -11.33 11.72
CA MET A 38 -5.26 -10.60 10.81
C MET A 38 -5.22 -9.08 11.05
N VAL A 39 -5.23 -8.66 12.31
CA VAL A 39 -5.23 -7.22 12.67
C VAL A 39 -4.01 -6.48 12.11
N PRO A 40 -2.75 -6.91 12.32
CA PRO A 40 -1.60 -6.25 11.74
C PRO A 40 -1.58 -6.36 10.21
N THR A 41 -1.99 -7.49 9.62
CA THR A 41 -2.11 -7.62 8.15
C THR A 41 -3.03 -6.54 7.56
N LEU A 42 -4.19 -6.32 8.18
CA LEU A 42 -5.12 -5.26 7.77
C LEU A 42 -4.57 -3.85 8.02
N LEU A 43 -3.89 -3.61 9.15
CA LEU A 43 -3.29 -2.31 9.45
C LEU A 43 -2.20 -1.95 8.43
N VAL A 44 -1.35 -2.90 8.05
CA VAL A 44 -0.32 -2.71 7.03
C VAL A 44 -0.98 -2.43 5.67
N PHE A 45 -2.00 -3.20 5.30
CA PHE A 45 -2.73 -3.00 4.04
C PHE A 45 -3.40 -1.61 3.99
N ALA A 46 -4.04 -1.20 5.08
CA ALA A 46 -4.68 0.12 5.19
C ALA A 46 -3.65 1.25 5.14
N GLY A 47 -2.52 1.10 5.82
CA GLY A 47 -1.42 2.08 5.81
C GLY A 47 -0.82 2.26 4.42
N LEU A 48 -0.52 1.17 3.71
CA LEU A 48 -0.01 1.20 2.34
C LEU A 48 -1.03 1.82 1.37
N SER A 49 -2.32 1.46 1.51
CA SER A 49 -3.39 2.04 0.70
C SER A 49 -3.57 3.54 0.94
N ALA A 50 -3.48 3.99 2.19
CA ALA A 50 -3.58 5.40 2.54
C ALA A 50 -2.36 6.21 2.04
N ALA A 51 -1.14 5.66 2.15
CA ALA A 51 0.07 6.28 1.62
C ALA A 51 -0.02 6.46 0.10
N MET A 52 -0.38 5.39 -0.61
CA MET A 52 -0.63 5.43 -2.06
C MET A 52 -1.71 6.45 -2.44
N TRP A 53 -2.84 6.47 -1.72
CA TRP A 53 -3.90 7.44 -1.98
C TRP A 53 -3.43 8.88 -1.79
N ARG A 54 -2.61 9.14 -0.76
CA ARG A 54 -2.02 10.46 -0.50
C ARG A 54 -1.07 10.89 -1.62
N GLU A 55 -0.21 10.01 -2.09
CA GLU A 55 0.70 10.27 -3.22
C GLU A 55 -0.04 10.54 -4.53
N TRP A 56 -1.11 9.79 -4.78
CA TRP A 56 -1.97 10.02 -5.94
C TRP A 56 -2.71 11.36 -5.86
N ARG A 57 -3.17 11.75 -4.66
CA ARG A 57 -3.81 13.04 -4.42
C ARG A 57 -2.84 14.20 -4.60
N SER A 58 -1.60 14.10 -4.09
CA SER A 58 -0.58 15.15 -4.22
C SER A 58 -0.15 15.34 -5.68
N THR A 59 0.00 14.25 -6.44
CA THR A 59 0.27 14.32 -7.88
C THR A 59 -0.87 14.94 -8.69
N ARG A 60 -2.14 14.78 -8.27
CA ARG A 60 -3.28 15.46 -8.89
C ARG A 60 -3.43 16.93 -8.49
N HIS A 61 -3.04 17.32 -7.29
CA HIS A 61 -3.17 18.70 -6.80
C HIS A 61 -1.99 19.60 -7.20
N GLY A 62 -0.98 19.05 -7.89
CA GLY A 62 0.17 19.82 -8.38
C GLY A 62 1.28 20.01 -7.34
N ASP A 63 1.09 19.56 -6.09
CA ASP A 63 2.11 19.64 -5.03
C ASP A 63 3.36 18.80 -5.33
N SER A 64 3.25 17.80 -6.22
CA SER A 64 4.39 17.01 -6.69
C SER A 64 5.40 17.81 -7.52
N ALA A 65 5.07 19.02 -7.99
CA ALA A 65 6.03 19.87 -8.70
C ALA A 65 7.24 20.25 -7.83
N TYR A 66 7.09 20.29 -6.51
CA TYR A 66 8.20 20.61 -5.60
C TYR A 66 9.07 19.40 -5.25
N SER A 67 8.53 18.18 -5.24
CA SER A 67 9.32 16.99 -4.85
C SER A 67 10.32 16.52 -5.91
N TYR A 68 10.07 16.77 -7.20
CA TYR A 68 11.03 16.44 -8.26
C TYR A 68 12.18 17.45 -8.39
N SER A 69 11.99 18.66 -7.85
CA SER A 69 13.04 19.69 -7.79
C SER A 69 14.15 19.26 -6.83
N TYR A 70 13.81 18.87 -5.60
CA TYR A 70 14.82 18.54 -4.58
C TYR A 70 15.71 17.35 -4.95
N VAL A 71 15.15 16.30 -5.56
CA VAL A 71 15.94 15.13 -5.99
C VAL A 71 16.88 15.46 -7.14
N ARG A 72 16.53 16.42 -8.00
CA ARG A 72 17.37 16.81 -9.15
C ARG A 72 18.53 17.74 -8.77
N TYR A 73 18.39 18.53 -7.69
CA TYR A 73 19.45 19.41 -7.20
C TYR A 73 20.45 18.73 -6.26
N GLU A 74 20.20 17.48 -5.86
CA GLU A 74 21.16 16.67 -5.08
C GLU A 74 22.06 15.80 -5.96
N GLU A 75 21.78 15.72 -7.27
CA GLU A 75 22.58 14.97 -8.27
C GLU A 75 23.49 15.85 -9.15
N ASP A 76 23.39 17.19 -9.05
CA ASP A 76 24.28 18.16 -9.72
C ASP A 76 25.34 18.72 -8.76
#